data_AF-M0C7Q6-F1
#
_entry.id   AF-M0C7Q6-F1
#
_cell.length_a   1.000
_cell.length_b   1.000
_cell.length_c   1.000
_cell.angle_alpha   90.00
_cell.angle_beta   90.00
_cell.angle_gamma   90.00
#
_symmetry.space_group_name_H-M   'P 1'
#
loop_
_entity.id
_entity.type
_entity.pdbx_description
1 polymer ?
#
loop_
_entity_poly.entity_id
_entity_poly.type
_entity_poly.pdbx_seq_one_letter_code
_entity_poly.pdbx_strand_id
1 'polypeptide(L)'
;MSSSARSLTISDLTRAGVVALAVSLGINLLIVFVANAGGIAPQLEALNYGPVTFFTTLGVIGATVTYGVLARFSSSPDRLFLIVAAIVLVLSLVPDFTVIPNQPGGSLFAGAILGLMHVTTAVICVGVLTDRSAGQ
;
A
#
# COMPACT_ATOMS: atom_id res chain seq x y z
N MET A 1 -32.61 -19.63 14.80
CA MET A 1 -31.96 -18.37 15.21
C MET A 1 -31.19 -17.86 14.00
N SER A 2 -31.74 -16.87 13.30
CA SER A 2 -31.19 -16.36 12.05
C SER A 2 -29.97 -15.50 12.35
N SER A 3 -28.78 -16.01 12.06
CA SER A 3 -27.55 -15.22 12.09
C SER A 3 -27.63 -14.21 10.94
N SER A 4 -27.98 -12.97 11.27
CA SER A 4 -28.07 -11.88 10.31
C SER A 4 -26.65 -11.59 9.81
N ALA A 5 -26.38 -11.89 8.54
CA ALA A 5 -25.13 -11.55 7.86
C ALA A 5 -24.95 -10.02 7.91
N ARG A 6 -24.22 -9.53 8.90
CA ARG A 6 -24.01 -8.10 9.12
C ARG A 6 -23.11 -7.58 8.00
N SER A 7 -23.66 -6.74 7.14
CA SER A 7 -22.92 -6.06 6.07
C SER A 7 -21.79 -5.20 6.64
N LEU A 8 -20.61 -5.24 6.03
CA LEU A 8 -19.50 -4.32 6.32
C LEU A 8 -20.01 -2.87 6.32
N THR A 9 -19.85 -2.16 7.44
CA THR A 9 -20.27 -0.77 7.51
C THR A 9 -19.19 0.15 6.95
N ILE A 10 -19.58 1.32 6.45
CA ILE A 10 -18.64 2.35 5.97
C ILE A 10 -17.65 2.73 7.10
N SER A 11 -18.13 2.77 8.35
CA SER A 11 -17.29 3.10 9.52
C SER A 11 -16.16 2.09 9.74
N ASP A 12 -16.44 0.79 9.57
CA ASP A 12 -15.43 -0.27 9.70
C ASP A 12 -14.37 -0.16 8.62
N LEU A 13 -14.80 0.09 7.37
CA LEU A 13 -13.91 0.28 6.23
C LEU A 13 -13.04 1.53 6.40
N THR A 14 -13.63 2.66 6.81
CA THR A 14 -12.87 3.90 7.07
C THR A 14 -11.85 3.68 8.18
N ARG A 15 -12.22 3.00 9.28
CA ARG A 15 -11.28 2.69 10.36
C ARG A 15 -10.16 1.77 9.88
N ALA A 16 -10.44 0.77 9.05
CA ALA A 16 -9.43 -0.10 8.48
C ALA A 16 -8.48 0.67 7.53
N GLY A 17 -9.01 1.51 6.65
CA GLY A 17 -8.23 2.36 5.75
C GLY A 17 -7.32 3.34 6.51
N VAL A 18 -7.82 3.97 7.58
CA VAL A 18 -7.00 4.86 8.44
C VAL A 18 -5.86 4.10 9.12
N VAL A 19 -6.12 2.89 9.65
CA VAL A 19 -5.08 2.05 10.25
C VAL A 19 -4.05 1.65 9.19
N ALA A 20 -4.49 1.19 8.01
CA ALA A 20 -3.59 0.83 6.93
C ALA A 20 -2.71 2.01 6.50
N LEU A 21 -3.29 3.22 6.42
CA LEU A 21 -2.57 4.44 6.07
C LEU A 21 -1.52 4.79 7.11
N ALA A 22 -1.90 4.83 8.39
CA ALA A 22 -1.00 5.20 9.48
C ALA A 22 0.18 4.23 9.58
N VAL A 23 -0.07 2.93 9.47
CA VAL A 23 0.99 1.91 9.54
C VAL A 23 1.89 1.96 8.30
N SER A 24 1.32 2.12 7.09
CA SER A 24 2.11 2.21 5.85
C SER A 24 2.98 3.45 5.83
N LEU A 25 2.46 4.61 6.23
CA LEU A 25 3.25 5.84 6.36
C LEU A 25 4.34 5.69 7.41
N GLY A 26 4.02 5.14 8.59
CA GLY A 26 5.02 4.91 9.65
C GLY A 26 6.21 4.09 9.15
N ILE A 27 5.95 2.98 8.44
CA ILE A 27 7.01 2.12 7.92
C ILE A 27 7.75 2.78 6.74
N ASN A 28 7.05 3.34 5.76
CA ASN A 28 7.70 3.93 4.59
C ASN A 28 8.53 5.17 4.96
N LEU A 29 8.06 6.00 5.89
CA LEU A 29 8.84 7.16 6.37
C LEU A 29 10.03 6.72 7.22
N LEU A 30 9.94 5.60 7.96
CA LEU A 30 11.10 5.01 8.62
C LEU A 30 12.14 4.53 7.59
N ILE A 31 11.71 3.92 6.48
CA ILE A 31 12.61 3.51 5.39
C ILE A 31 13.28 4.75 4.77
N VAL A 32 12.54 5.83 4.51
CA VAL A 32 13.12 7.11 4.03
C VAL A 32 14.14 7.66 5.02
N PHE A 33 13.82 7.65 6.31
CA PHE A 33 14.72 8.10 7.36
C PHE A 33 16.03 7.31 7.36
N VAL A 34 15.96 5.99 7.32
CA VAL A 34 17.14 5.11 7.28
C VAL A 34 17.96 5.32 6.01
N ALA A 35 17.30 5.45 4.84
CA ALA A 35 17.96 5.72 3.58
C ALA A 35 18.72 7.05 3.61
N ASN A 36 18.09 8.11 4.13
CA ASN A 36 18.71 9.42 4.28
C ASN A 36 19.88 9.40 5.26
N ALA A 37 19.72 8.75 6.42
CA ALA A 37 20.78 8.61 7.41
C ALA A 37 22.00 7.84 6.87
N GLY A 38 21.75 6.86 5.97
CA GLY A 38 22.79 6.10 5.29
C GLY A 38 23.37 6.76 4.03
N GLY A 39 22.88 7.95 3.64
CA GLY A 39 23.32 8.63 2.42
C GLY A 39 22.96 7.87 1.13
N ILE A 40 21.89 7.09 1.14
CA ILE A 40 21.45 6.30 0.00
C ILE A 40 20.68 7.20 -0.97
N ALA A 41 21.16 7.30 -2.22
CA ALA A 41 20.50 8.03 -3.31
C ALA A 41 20.06 9.47 -2.93
N PRO A 42 20.96 10.33 -2.39
CA PRO A 42 20.56 11.61 -1.80
C PRO A 42 20.03 12.64 -2.81
N GLN A 43 20.26 12.43 -4.12
CA GLN A 43 19.69 13.26 -5.20
C GLN A 43 18.38 12.71 -5.76
N LEU A 44 17.94 11.51 -5.34
CA LEU A 44 16.73 10.88 -5.86
C LEU A 44 15.49 11.46 -5.17
N GLU A 45 14.78 12.33 -5.89
CA GLU A 45 13.57 12.98 -5.38
C GLU A 45 12.49 11.97 -4.95
N ALA A 46 12.34 10.87 -5.68
CA ALA A 46 11.36 9.83 -5.39
C ALA A 46 11.56 9.18 -4.01
N LEU A 47 12.80 9.14 -3.49
CA LEU A 47 13.13 8.58 -2.18
C LEU A 47 13.17 9.69 -1.11
N ASN A 48 12.14 10.53 -1.09
CA ASN A 48 12.02 11.64 -0.14
C ASN A 48 10.64 11.67 0.52
N TYR A 49 10.52 12.34 1.66
CA TYR A 49 9.32 12.32 2.50
C TYR A 49 8.07 12.78 1.75
N GLY A 50 8.17 13.81 0.91
CA GLY A 50 7.05 14.36 0.14
C GLY A 50 6.43 13.33 -0.83
N PRO A 51 7.18 12.89 -1.86
CA PRO A 51 6.69 11.89 -2.81
C PRO A 51 6.26 10.58 -2.14
N VAL A 52 7.03 10.06 -1.19
CA VAL A 52 6.69 8.81 -0.48
C VAL A 52 5.38 8.95 0.27
N THR A 53 5.16 10.05 0.99
CA THR A 53 3.89 10.31 1.68
C THR A 53 2.73 10.39 0.70
N PHE A 54 2.90 11.13 -0.41
CA PHE A 54 1.87 11.32 -1.42
C PHE A 54 1.46 9.99 -2.07
N PHE A 55 2.42 9.22 -2.61
CA PHE A 55 2.12 7.97 -3.29
C PHE A 55 1.63 6.87 -2.35
N THR A 56 2.15 6.79 -1.12
CA THR A 56 1.62 5.86 -0.10
C THR A 56 0.16 6.20 0.20
N THR A 57 -0.15 7.48 0.41
CA THR A 57 -1.52 7.92 0.70
C THR A 57 -2.47 7.59 -0.45
N LEU A 58 -2.06 7.91 -1.68
CA LEU A 58 -2.85 7.62 -2.88
C LEU A 58 -3.09 6.11 -3.05
N GLY A 59 -2.05 5.30 -2.86
CA GLY A 59 -2.13 3.84 -2.94
C GLY A 59 -3.08 3.25 -1.91
N VAL A 60 -3.02 3.70 -0.64
CA VAL A 60 -3.90 3.23 0.43
C VAL A 60 -5.35 3.67 0.21
N ILE A 61 -5.58 4.90 -0.25
CA ILE A 61 -6.93 5.37 -0.61
C ILE A 61 -7.50 4.50 -1.73
N GLY A 62 -6.71 4.27 -2.79
CA GLY A 62 -7.10 3.40 -3.90
C GLY A 62 -7.45 1.99 -3.41
N ALA A 63 -6.58 1.38 -2.61
CA ALA A 63 -6.81 0.06 -2.02
C ALA A 63 -8.10 0.00 -1.18
N THR A 64 -8.34 1.00 -0.33
CA THR A 64 -9.53 1.07 0.54
C THR A 64 -10.81 1.18 -0.28
N VAL A 65 -10.81 2.04 -1.31
CA VAL A 65 -11.95 2.20 -2.23
C VAL A 65 -12.19 0.91 -3.02
N THR A 66 -11.14 0.31 -3.59
CA THR A 66 -11.24 -0.95 -4.33
C THR A 66 -11.81 -2.06 -3.45
N TYR A 67 -11.32 -2.22 -2.22
CA TYR A 67 -11.86 -3.21 -1.29
C TYR A 67 -13.33 -2.94 -0.96
N GLY A 68 -13.70 -1.69 -0.69
CA GLY A 68 -15.10 -1.32 -0.44
C GLY A 68 -16.04 -1.64 -1.60
N VAL A 69 -15.62 -1.41 -2.84
CA VAL A 69 -16.38 -1.79 -4.05
C VAL A 69 -16.51 -3.30 -4.14
N LEU A 70 -15.41 -4.04 -3.97
CA LEU A 70 -15.44 -5.51 -4.01
C LEU A 70 -16.32 -6.09 -2.91
N ALA A 71 -16.24 -5.56 -1.69
CA ALA A 71 -17.08 -5.97 -0.56
C ALA A 71 -18.58 -5.73 -0.82
N ARG A 72 -18.92 -4.72 -1.62
CA ARG A 72 -20.32 -4.40 -1.94
C ARG A 72 -20.90 -5.28 -3.05
N PHE A 73 -20.08 -5.70 -4.01
CA PHE A 73 -20.54 -6.30 -5.27
C PHE A 73 -20.05 -7.73 -5.53
N SER A 74 -19.11 -8.25 -4.76
CA SER A 74 -18.55 -9.60 -4.94
C SER A 74 -18.97 -10.54 -3.81
N SER A 75 -19.18 -11.81 -4.17
CA SER A 75 -19.36 -12.92 -3.22
C SER A 75 -18.05 -13.39 -2.59
N SER A 76 -16.89 -12.95 -3.10
CA SER A 76 -15.56 -13.33 -2.60
C SER A 76 -14.60 -12.13 -2.63
N PRO A 77 -14.89 -11.07 -1.85
CA PRO A 77 -14.15 -9.80 -1.91
C PRO A 77 -12.67 -9.96 -1.56
N ASP A 78 -12.33 -10.75 -0.53
CA ASP A 78 -10.95 -10.91 -0.06
C ASP A 78 -10.05 -11.55 -1.12
N ARG A 79 -10.54 -12.61 -1.79
CA ARG A 79 -9.80 -13.28 -2.87
C ARG A 79 -9.61 -12.37 -4.07
N LEU A 80 -10.66 -11.64 -4.49
CA LEU A 80 -10.53 -10.70 -5.60
C LEU A 80 -9.60 -9.54 -5.26
N PHE A 81 -9.68 -9.03 -4.04
CA PHE A 81 -8.82 -7.95 -3.59
C PHE A 81 -7.36 -8.37 -3.57
N LEU A 82 -7.05 -9.57 -3.07
CA LEU A 82 -5.69 -10.14 -3.13
C LEU A 82 -5.16 -10.21 -4.56
N ILE A 83 -5.99 -10.68 -5.51
CA ILE A 83 -5.59 -10.75 -6.93
C ILE A 83 -5.34 -9.35 -7.50
N VAL A 84 -6.25 -8.41 -7.26
CA VAL A 84 -6.10 -7.02 -7.71
C VAL A 84 -4.86 -6.38 -7.09
N ALA A 85 -4.65 -6.55 -5.79
CA ALA A 85 -3.48 -6.03 -5.09
C ALA A 85 -2.18 -6.63 -5.63
N ALA A 86 -2.15 -7.94 -5.92
CA ALA A 86 -0.99 -8.58 -6.54
C ALA A 86 -0.70 -8.03 -7.95
N ILE A 87 -1.73 -7.84 -8.77
CA ILE A 87 -1.58 -7.25 -10.11
C ILE A 87 -1.07 -5.81 -10.00
N VAL A 88 -1.70 -4.98 -9.17
CA VAL A 88 -1.31 -3.58 -8.96
C VAL A 88 0.10 -3.48 -8.39
N LEU A 89 0.50 -4.38 -7.48
CA LEU A 89 1.86 -4.44 -6.97
C LEU A 89 2.86 -4.74 -8.08
N VAL A 90 2.62 -5.76 -8.90
CA VAL A 90 3.50 -6.08 -10.04
C VAL A 90 3.62 -4.90 -10.99
N LEU A 91 2.51 -4.23 -11.29
CA LEU A 91 2.49 -3.05 -12.14
C LEU A 91 3.21 -1.86 -11.49
N SER A 92 3.08 -1.65 -10.18
CA SER A 92 3.73 -0.56 -9.46
C SER A 92 5.24 -0.75 -9.34
N LEU A 93 5.73 -1.98 -9.43
CA LEU A 93 7.18 -2.28 -9.44
C LEU A 93 7.84 -1.98 -10.79
N VAL A 94 7.06 -1.86 -11.88
CA VAL A 94 7.63 -1.61 -13.22
C VAL A 94 8.43 -0.28 -13.25
N PRO A 95 7.90 0.86 -12.78
CA PRO A 95 8.68 2.11 -12.71
C PRO A 95 9.93 2.00 -11.83
N ASP A 96 9.89 1.23 -10.75
CA ASP A 96 11.03 1.08 -9.82
C ASP A 96 12.27 0.48 -10.50
N PHE A 97 12.06 -0.41 -11.48
CA PHE A 97 13.16 -1.08 -12.18
C PHE A 97 13.39 -0.56 -13.60
N THR A 98 12.47 0.23 -14.17
CA THR A 98 12.60 0.75 -15.54
C THR A 98 12.80 2.26 -15.62
N VAL A 99 12.27 3.02 -14.66
CA VAL A 99 12.31 4.49 -14.63
C VAL A 99 13.31 4.99 -13.60
N ILE A 100 13.21 4.54 -12.35
CA ILE A 100 14.05 5.02 -11.24
C ILE A 100 15.56 4.93 -11.51
N PRO A 101 16.11 3.85 -12.12
CA PRO A 101 17.55 3.77 -12.37
C PRO A 101 18.09 4.87 -13.31
N ASN A 102 17.22 5.49 -14.10
CA ASN A 102 17.57 6.52 -15.07
C ASN A 102 17.38 7.95 -14.54
N GLN A 103 16.89 8.11 -13.30
CA GLN A 103 16.69 9.42 -12.66
C GLN A 103 17.98 9.91 -11.98
N PRO A 104 18.11 11.23 -11.72
CA PRO A 104 19.21 11.75 -10.91
C PRO A 104 19.29 11.07 -9.53
N GLY A 105 20.47 10.55 -9.18
CA GLY A 105 20.68 9.76 -7.95
C GLY A 105 20.05 8.36 -7.99
N GLY A 106 19.43 7.98 -9.10
CA GLY A 106 18.78 6.69 -9.33
C GLY A 106 19.75 5.53 -9.48
N SER A 107 19.32 4.35 -9.05
CA SER A 107 20.02 3.08 -9.27
C SER A 107 19.03 1.93 -9.13
N LEU A 108 19.41 0.72 -9.57
CA LEU A 108 18.60 -0.49 -9.31
C LEU A 108 18.40 -0.75 -7.82
N PHE A 109 19.39 -0.39 -7.00
CA PHE A 109 19.30 -0.53 -5.55
C PHE A 109 18.29 0.46 -4.94
N ALA A 110 18.32 1.73 -5.38
CA ALA A 110 17.34 2.72 -4.95
C ALA A 110 15.92 2.36 -5.42
N GLY A 111 15.80 1.84 -6.65
CA GLY A 111 14.56 1.26 -7.17
C GLY A 111 14.05 0.10 -6.29
N ALA A 112 14.92 -0.82 -5.88
CA ALA A 112 14.53 -1.92 -5.00
C ALA A 112 14.03 -1.43 -3.62
N ILE A 113 14.56 -0.33 -3.09
CA ILE A 113 14.07 0.28 -1.84
C ILE A 113 12.65 0.84 -2.02
N LEU A 114 12.38 1.54 -3.14
CA LEU A 114 11.03 2.03 -3.46
C LEU A 114 10.06 0.86 -3.69
N GLY A 115 10.50 -0.18 -4.40
CA GLY A 115 9.73 -1.39 -4.58
C GLY A 115 9.39 -2.09 -3.27
N LEU A 116 10.30 -2.10 -2.30
CA LEU A 116 10.03 -2.60 -0.94
C LEU A 116 8.93 -1.81 -0.24
N MET A 117 8.86 -0.48 -0.42
CA MET A 117 7.77 0.34 0.11
C MET A 117 6.43 -0.04 -0.51
N HIS A 118 6.39 -0.34 -1.81
CA HIS A 118 5.19 -0.85 -2.48
C HIS A 118 4.75 -2.21 -1.91
N VAL A 119 5.69 -3.15 -1.75
CA VAL A 119 5.41 -4.46 -1.15
C VAL A 119 4.87 -4.30 0.27
N THR A 120 5.52 -3.48 1.10
CA THR A 120 5.11 -3.25 2.49
C THR A 120 3.70 -2.67 2.55
N THR A 121 3.43 -1.64 1.76
CA THR A 121 2.10 -1.01 1.66
C THR A 121 1.05 -2.00 1.19
N ALA A 122 1.34 -2.82 0.17
CA ALA A 122 0.42 -3.84 -0.34
C ALA A 122 0.11 -4.90 0.72
N VAL A 123 1.12 -5.41 1.44
CA VAL A 123 0.95 -6.38 2.52
C VAL A 123 0.10 -5.81 3.65
N ILE A 124 0.36 -4.55 4.06
CA ILE A 124 -0.43 -3.87 5.09
C ILE A 124 -1.88 -3.68 4.63
N CYS A 125 -2.09 -3.19 3.41
CA CYS A 125 -3.44 -2.99 2.87
C CYS A 125 -4.21 -4.31 2.79
N VAL A 126 -3.61 -5.37 2.24
CA VAL A 126 -4.22 -6.71 2.18
C VAL A 126 -4.54 -7.17 3.59
N GLY A 127 -3.54 -7.23 4.49
CA GLY A 127 -3.74 -7.65 5.87
C GLY A 127 -4.84 -6.85 6.55
N VAL A 128 -4.69 -5.54 6.69
CA VAL A 128 -5.63 -4.71 7.47
C VAL A 128 -7.04 -4.67 6.88
N LEU A 129 -7.18 -4.64 5.55
CA LEU A 129 -8.50 -4.55 4.92
C LEU A 129 -9.22 -5.89 4.89
N THR A 130 -8.49 -7.02 4.78
CA THR A 130 -9.09 -8.36 4.82
C THR A 130 -9.23 -8.93 6.24
N ASP A 131 -8.39 -8.50 7.20
CA ASP A 131 -8.39 -9.01 8.59
C ASP A 131 -9.63 -8.54 9.39
N ARG A 132 -10.48 -7.68 8.82
CA ARG A 132 -11.77 -7.27 9.42
C ARG A 132 -13.01 -7.86 8.74
N SER A 133 -12.84 -8.96 8.01
CA SER A 133 -13.78 -10.10 8.11
C SER A 133 -13.51 -10.97 9.35
N ALA A 134 -12.41 -10.75 10.08
CA ALA A 134 -11.95 -11.55 11.24
C ALA A 134 -12.16 -10.89 12.62
N GLY A 135 -13.09 -9.94 12.74
CA GLY A 135 -13.67 -9.55 14.03
C GLY A 135 -14.84 -10.46 14.46
N GLN A 136 -14.69 -11.77 14.29
CA GLN A 136 -15.65 -12.80 14.71
C GLN A 136 -15.65 -12.98 16.22
#